data_AF-A0A1Q6ETU7-F1
#
_entry.id   AF-A0A1Q6ETU7-F1
#
_cell.length_a   1.000
_cell.length_b   1.000
_cell.length_c   1.000
_cell.angle_alpha   90.00
_cell.angle_beta   90.00
_cell.angle_gamma   90.00
#
_symmetry.space_group_name_H-M   'P 1'
#
loop_
_entity.id
_entity.type
_entity.pdbx_description
1 polymer ?
#
loop_
_entity_poly.entity_id
_entity_poly.type
_entity_poly.pdbx_seq_one_letter_code
_entity_poly.pdbx_strand_id
1 'polypeptide(L)'
;MEKAESTQKLLDETADKLKKFDGVDVADLQEKLKETTETLENERADRKKKEEEAERHATVAEYLKEKRFVNDITRNAITAELEKKLADDSARGKSMDDLFNAMVKDSEGKDIPNILVSEQAEDDADNAAVFTEPMGNQTDTRIKGDPNNMDFETYKKWREQNS
;
A
#
# COMPACT_ATOMS: atom_id res chain seq x y z
N MET A 1 45.93 54.67 -44.25
CA MET A 1 44.52 54.33 -44.53
C MET A 1 44.18 52.95 -43.98
N GLU A 2 44.95 51.91 -44.29
CA GLU A 2 44.69 50.51 -43.88
C GLU A 2 44.47 50.27 -42.37
N LYS A 3 45.27 50.90 -41.49
CA LYS A 3 45.07 50.81 -40.03
C LYS A 3 43.74 51.40 -39.55
N ALA A 4 43.23 52.44 -40.21
CA ALA A 4 42.00 53.12 -39.82
C ALA A 4 40.76 52.32 -40.26
N GLU A 5 40.80 51.69 -41.43
CA GLU A 5 39.75 50.76 -41.90
C GLU A 5 39.66 49.51 -41.01
N SER A 6 40.81 48.98 -40.59
CA SER A 6 40.88 47.86 -39.64
C SER A 6 40.24 48.18 -38.29
N THR A 7 40.48 49.37 -37.73
CA THR A 7 39.87 49.80 -36.46
C THR A 7 38.37 50.07 -36.58
N GLN A 8 37.91 50.61 -37.70
CA GLN A 8 36.47 50.87 -37.92
C GLN A 8 35.68 49.56 -37.99
N LYS A 9 36.20 48.58 -38.72
CA LYS A 9 35.57 47.26 -38.83
C LYS A 9 35.43 46.57 -37.47
N LEU A 10 36.46 46.65 -36.61
CA LEU A 10 36.40 46.12 -35.25
C LEU A 10 35.36 46.84 -34.38
N LEU A 11 35.20 48.16 -34.55
CA LEU A 11 34.18 48.96 -33.87
C LEU A 11 32.77 48.53 -34.27
N ASP A 12 32.51 48.37 -35.57
CA ASP A 12 31.22 47.95 -36.09
C ASP A 12 30.87 46.52 -35.61
N GLU A 13 31.84 45.59 -35.68
CA GLU A 13 31.67 44.23 -35.15
C GLU A 13 31.41 44.22 -33.63
N THR A 14 31.99 45.15 -32.88
CA THR A 14 31.78 45.27 -31.43
C THR A 14 30.40 45.85 -31.13
N ALA A 15 29.95 46.85 -31.89
CA ALA A 15 28.63 47.44 -31.76
C ALA A 15 27.51 46.42 -32.06
N ASP A 16 27.68 45.62 -33.10
CA ASP A 16 26.71 44.57 -33.46
C ASP A 16 26.66 43.44 -32.42
N LYS A 17 27.77 43.16 -31.73
CA LYS A 17 27.77 42.24 -30.57
C LYS A 17 27.07 42.84 -29.37
N LEU A 18 27.28 44.13 -29.07
CA LEU A 18 26.62 44.82 -27.95
C LEU A 18 25.10 44.88 -28.12
N LYS A 19 24.62 45.15 -29.34
CA LYS A 19 23.18 45.18 -29.65
C LYS A 19 22.45 43.89 -29.27
N LYS A 20 23.14 42.74 -29.24
CA LYS A 20 22.54 41.46 -28.85
C LYS A 20 22.19 41.37 -27.35
N PHE A 21 22.76 42.25 -26.53
CA PHE A 21 22.46 42.37 -25.10
C PHE A 21 21.53 43.55 -24.79
N ASP A 22 21.18 44.35 -25.80
CA ASP A 22 20.30 45.48 -25.61
C ASP A 22 18.89 45.00 -25.26
N GLY A 23 18.34 45.52 -24.17
CA GLY A 23 17.08 45.04 -23.58
C GLY A 23 17.19 43.73 -22.76
N VAL A 24 18.40 43.19 -22.55
CA VAL A 24 18.61 42.08 -21.59
C VAL A 24 18.63 42.64 -20.17
N ASP A 25 17.63 42.27 -19.38
CA ASP A 25 17.60 42.59 -17.95
C ASP A 25 18.44 41.55 -17.18
N VAL A 26 19.68 41.93 -16.89
CA VAL A 26 20.60 41.08 -16.12
C VAL A 26 20.11 40.86 -14.69
N ALA A 27 19.37 41.82 -14.11
CA ALA A 27 18.84 41.67 -12.75
C ALA A 27 17.70 40.64 -12.72
N ASP A 28 16.77 40.70 -13.67
CA ASP A 28 15.72 39.68 -13.85
C ASP A 28 16.32 38.28 -14.10
N LEU A 29 17.38 38.18 -14.92
CA LEU A 29 18.08 36.91 -15.12
C LEU A 29 18.74 36.36 -13.85
N GLN A 30 19.33 37.23 -13.03
CA GLN A 30 19.92 36.84 -11.75
C GLN A 30 18.86 36.41 -10.74
N GLU A 31 17.71 37.08 -10.70
CA GLU A 31 16.58 36.72 -9.86
C GLU A 31 16.01 35.36 -10.25
N LYS A 32 15.76 35.13 -11.55
CA LYS A 32 15.32 33.82 -12.08
C LYS A 32 16.31 32.71 -11.80
N LEU A 33 17.61 32.98 -11.93
CA LEU A 33 18.65 32.00 -11.62
C LEU A 33 18.59 31.60 -10.14
N LYS A 34 18.40 32.57 -9.24
CA LYS A 34 18.28 32.33 -7.80
C LYS A 34 17.02 31.50 -7.50
N GLU A 35 15.86 31.92 -8.00
CA GLU A 35 14.59 31.20 -7.81
C GLU A 35 14.66 29.76 -8.33
N THR A 36 15.24 29.56 -9.52
CA THR A 36 15.42 28.23 -10.11
C THR A 36 16.36 27.37 -9.26
N THR A 37 17.42 27.96 -8.72
CA THR A 37 18.38 27.25 -7.86
C THR A 37 17.72 26.81 -6.56
N GLU A 38 17.00 27.72 -5.89
CA GLU A 38 16.27 27.42 -4.64
C GLU A 38 15.20 26.34 -4.87
N THR A 39 14.45 26.42 -5.97
CA THR A 39 13.44 25.42 -6.34
C THR A 39 14.09 24.05 -6.55
N LEU A 40 15.21 24.00 -7.28
CA LEU A 40 15.91 22.76 -7.58
C LEU A 40 16.53 22.11 -6.32
N GLU A 41 17.03 22.91 -5.38
CA GLU A 41 17.52 22.43 -4.09
C GLU A 41 16.38 21.86 -3.23
N ASN A 42 15.25 22.57 -3.15
CA ASN A 42 14.07 22.10 -2.42
C ASN A 42 13.53 20.79 -3.01
N GLU A 43 13.37 20.70 -4.32
CA GLU A 43 12.93 19.48 -4.99
C GLU A 43 13.88 18.30 -4.76
N ARG A 44 15.19 18.54 -4.75
CA ARG A 44 16.18 17.48 -4.44
C ARG A 44 16.02 16.99 -3.01
N ALA A 45 15.84 17.90 -2.04
CA ALA A 45 15.61 17.53 -0.65
C ALA A 45 14.30 16.74 -0.48
N ASP A 46 13.23 17.17 -1.14
CA ASP A 46 11.93 16.50 -1.07
C ASP A 46 11.94 15.14 -1.74
N ARG A 47 12.61 15.00 -2.89
CA ARG A 47 12.79 13.68 -3.53
C ARG A 47 13.56 12.72 -2.64
N LYS A 48 14.64 13.20 -2.00
CA LYS A 48 15.43 12.39 -1.08
C LYS A 48 14.59 11.91 0.11
N LYS A 49 13.80 12.78 0.73
CA LYS A 49 12.88 12.39 1.82
C LYS A 49 11.85 11.37 1.37
N LYS A 50 11.24 11.57 0.20
CA LYS A 50 10.26 10.61 -0.36
C LYS A 50 10.87 9.26 -0.67
N GLU A 51 12.11 9.23 -1.14
CA GLU A 51 12.84 7.99 -1.40
C GLU A 51 13.13 7.25 -0.08
N GLU A 52 13.64 7.95 0.94
CA GLU A 52 13.85 7.40 2.29
C GLU A 52 12.53 6.90 2.92
N GLU A 53 11.42 7.61 2.70
CA GLU A 53 10.08 7.20 3.13
C GLU A 53 9.59 5.94 2.40
N ALA A 54 9.77 5.88 1.08
CA ALA A 54 9.37 4.73 0.27
C ALA A 54 10.20 3.47 0.62
N GLU A 55 11.50 3.61 0.81
CA GLU A 55 12.38 2.50 1.23
C GLU A 55 11.99 1.97 2.62
N ARG A 56 11.71 2.87 3.57
CA ARG A 56 11.18 2.49 4.89
C ARG A 56 9.86 1.75 4.79
N HIS A 57 8.91 2.28 4.01
CA HIS A 57 7.62 1.65 3.80
C HIS A 57 7.76 0.24 3.20
N ALA A 58 8.60 0.08 2.17
CA ALA A 58 8.88 -1.22 1.56
C ALA A 58 9.51 -2.20 2.55
N THR A 59 10.44 -1.74 3.38
CA THR A 59 11.09 -2.56 4.42
C THR A 59 10.09 -3.06 5.46
N VAL A 60 9.21 -2.18 5.96
CA VAL A 60 8.15 -2.55 6.91
C VAL A 60 7.14 -3.49 6.26
N ALA A 61 6.73 -3.22 5.03
CA ALA A 61 5.78 -4.04 4.30
C ALA A 61 6.32 -5.47 4.08
N GLU A 62 7.58 -5.62 3.68
CA GLU A 62 8.18 -6.94 3.49
C GLU A 62 8.32 -7.70 4.82
N TYR A 63 8.72 -7.01 5.90
CA TYR A 63 8.79 -7.62 7.23
C TYR A 63 7.43 -8.11 7.75
N LEU A 64 6.37 -7.33 7.55
CA LEU A 64 5.03 -7.66 8.04
C LEU A 64 4.27 -8.66 7.16
N LYS A 65 4.77 -8.97 5.96
CA LYS A 65 4.12 -9.85 4.97
C LYS A 65 3.83 -11.24 5.51
N GLU A 66 4.71 -11.78 6.32
CA GLU A 66 4.55 -13.11 6.94
C GLU A 66 3.67 -13.07 8.19
N LYS A 67 3.30 -11.88 8.68
CA LYS A 67 2.48 -11.73 9.89
C LYS A 67 0.99 -11.68 9.53
N ARG A 68 0.22 -12.56 10.18
CA ARG A 68 -1.24 -12.63 10.07
C ARG A 68 -1.87 -11.73 11.13
N PHE A 69 -2.43 -10.60 10.70
CA PHE A 69 -3.16 -9.69 11.59
C PHE A 69 -4.65 -10.03 11.61
N VAL A 70 -5.32 -9.76 12.73
CA VAL A 70 -6.76 -10.02 12.85
C VAL A 70 -7.63 -9.20 11.90
N ASN A 71 -7.12 -8.04 11.44
CA ASN A 71 -7.75 -7.21 10.42
C ASN A 71 -6.73 -6.20 9.83
N ASP A 72 -7.08 -5.58 8.71
CA ASP A 72 -6.24 -4.59 8.04
C ASP A 72 -6.09 -3.28 8.82
N ILE A 73 -7.04 -2.91 9.68
CA ILE A 73 -6.95 -1.69 10.50
C ILE A 73 -5.78 -1.84 11.49
N THR A 74 -5.69 -2.97 12.16
CA THR A 74 -4.59 -3.30 13.08
C THR A 74 -3.27 -3.39 12.33
N ARG A 75 -3.23 -4.06 11.17
CA ARG A 75 -2.04 -4.10 10.31
C ARG A 75 -1.57 -2.68 9.98
N ASN A 76 -2.46 -1.83 9.49
CA ASN A 76 -2.14 -0.46 9.09
C ASN A 76 -1.65 0.39 10.27
N ALA A 77 -2.24 0.23 11.46
CA ALA A 77 -1.79 0.91 12.66
C ALA A 77 -0.35 0.49 13.05
N ILE A 78 -0.07 -0.82 13.02
CA ILE A 78 1.26 -1.35 13.33
C ILE A 78 2.29 -0.95 12.26
N THR A 79 1.92 -0.96 10.98
CA THR A 79 2.76 -0.45 9.88
C THR A 79 3.15 1.01 10.13
N ALA A 80 2.17 1.87 10.40
CA ALA A 80 2.40 3.30 10.62
C ALA A 80 3.28 3.56 11.87
N GLU A 81 3.08 2.79 12.93
CA GLU A 81 3.89 2.95 14.14
C GLU A 81 5.32 2.42 13.97
N LEU A 82 5.51 1.29 13.26
CA LEU A 82 6.84 0.79 12.87
C LEU A 82 7.59 1.81 12.01
N GLU A 83 6.93 2.33 10.98
CA GLU A 83 7.49 3.37 10.12
C GLU A 83 7.92 4.59 10.94
N LYS A 84 7.09 5.05 11.87
CA LYS A 84 7.40 6.18 12.73
C LYS A 84 8.62 5.90 13.62
N LYS A 85 8.71 4.70 14.22
CA LYS A 85 9.86 4.32 15.05
C LYS A 85 11.14 4.20 14.23
N LEU A 86 11.08 3.68 13.01
CA LEU A 86 12.23 3.60 12.10
C LEU A 86 12.73 4.97 11.63
N ALA A 87 11.85 5.97 11.59
CA ALA A 87 12.24 7.35 11.29
C ALA A 87 12.90 8.06 12.48
N ASP A 88 12.73 7.53 13.70
CA ASP A 88 13.27 8.10 14.94
C ASP A 88 14.65 7.48 15.26
N ASP A 89 15.54 8.28 15.82
CA ASP A 89 16.86 7.84 16.29
C ASP A 89 16.74 6.78 17.41
N SER A 90 15.58 6.70 18.07
CA SER A 90 15.28 5.70 19.12
C SER A 90 15.25 4.24 18.63
N ALA A 91 15.21 4.02 17.31
CA ALA A 91 15.34 2.70 16.69
C ALA A 91 16.80 2.28 16.42
N ARG A 92 17.78 3.21 16.51
CA ARG A 92 19.19 2.86 16.27
C ARG A 92 19.65 1.77 17.24
N GLY A 93 20.08 0.64 16.67
CA GLY A 93 20.59 -0.51 17.42
C GLY A 93 19.52 -1.49 17.91
N LYS A 94 18.23 -1.27 17.64
CA LYS A 94 17.15 -2.24 17.89
C LYS A 94 16.83 -3.02 16.62
N SER A 95 16.52 -4.30 16.75
CA SER A 95 16.05 -5.09 15.61
C SER A 95 14.61 -4.76 15.25
N MET A 96 14.18 -5.06 14.02
CA MET A 96 12.78 -4.92 13.61
C MET A 96 11.86 -5.78 14.49
N ASP A 97 12.32 -6.98 14.89
CA ASP A 97 11.62 -7.84 15.84
C ASP A 97 11.44 -7.18 17.20
N ASP A 98 12.47 -6.53 17.75
CA ASP A 98 12.35 -5.82 19.04
C ASP A 98 11.33 -4.69 18.96
N LEU A 99 11.36 -3.91 17.87
CA LEU A 99 10.43 -2.81 17.66
C LEU A 99 8.99 -3.33 17.54
N PHE A 100 8.79 -4.40 16.76
CA PHE A 100 7.49 -5.04 16.57
C PHE A 100 6.98 -5.67 17.86
N ASN A 101 7.80 -6.47 18.54
CA ASN A 101 7.47 -7.12 19.81
C ASN A 101 7.10 -6.09 20.88
N ALA A 102 7.77 -4.94 20.94
CA ALA A 102 7.38 -3.87 21.85
C ALA A 102 5.99 -3.26 21.58
N MET A 103 5.38 -3.53 20.42
CA MET A 103 4.02 -3.09 20.06
C MET A 103 2.99 -4.21 20.20
N VAL A 104 3.37 -5.45 19.95
CA VAL A 104 2.43 -6.59 19.92
C VAL A 104 2.49 -7.46 21.16
N LYS A 105 3.49 -7.25 22.05
CA LYS A 105 3.62 -7.96 23.32
C LYS A 105 3.42 -7.01 24.49
N ASP A 106 2.86 -7.54 25.56
CA ASP A 106 2.75 -6.85 26.84
C ASP A 106 4.08 -6.83 27.62
N SER A 107 4.06 -6.23 28.81
CA SER A 107 5.23 -6.14 29.68
C SER A 107 5.75 -7.49 30.19
N GLU A 108 4.94 -8.54 30.10
CA GLU A 108 5.31 -9.91 30.49
C GLU A 108 5.85 -10.72 29.29
N GLY A 109 5.88 -10.12 28.10
CA GLY A 109 6.33 -10.74 26.85
C GLY A 109 5.28 -11.59 26.16
N LYS A 110 4.02 -11.55 26.63
CA LYS A 110 2.90 -12.27 26.05
C LYS A 110 2.24 -11.43 24.96
N ASP A 111 1.75 -12.09 23.91
CA ASP A 111 1.08 -11.40 22.82
C ASP A 111 -0.19 -10.70 23.31
N ILE A 112 -0.34 -9.44 22.92
CA ILE A 112 -1.54 -8.64 23.17
C ILE A 112 -2.68 -9.25 22.37
N PRO A 113 -3.84 -9.52 23.00
CA PRO A 113 -4.97 -10.16 22.32
C PRO A 113 -5.51 -9.30 21.18
N ASN A 114 -6.07 -9.95 20.16
CA ASN A 114 -6.68 -9.30 18.99
C ASN A 114 -5.72 -8.42 18.17
N ILE A 115 -4.42 -8.73 18.16
CA ILE A 115 -3.44 -8.08 17.27
C ILE A 115 -3.05 -9.01 16.12
N LEU A 116 -2.50 -10.17 16.47
CA LEU A 116 -2.15 -11.24 15.54
C LEU A 116 -3.20 -12.35 15.60
N VAL A 117 -3.39 -13.04 14.49
CA VAL A 117 -4.14 -14.30 14.46
C VAL A 117 -3.29 -15.33 15.18
N SER A 118 -3.78 -15.90 16.29
CA SER A 118 -3.12 -17.01 16.95
C SER A 118 -3.19 -18.26 16.08
N GLU A 119 -2.19 -19.14 16.15
CA GLU A 119 -2.18 -20.44 15.46
C GLU A 119 -3.46 -21.27 15.76
N GLN A 120 -3.95 -21.20 17.01
CA GLN A 120 -5.24 -21.76 17.44
C GLN A 120 -6.45 -21.24 16.63
N ALA A 121 -6.43 -19.97 16.23
CA ALA A 121 -7.52 -19.36 15.46
C ALA A 121 -7.43 -19.68 13.96
N GLU A 122 -6.22 -19.98 13.46
CA GLU A 122 -6.04 -20.53 12.11
C GLU A 122 -6.55 -21.97 12.05
N ASP A 123 -6.21 -22.79 13.05
CA ASP A 123 -6.78 -24.14 13.20
C ASP A 123 -8.29 -24.09 13.37
N ASP A 124 -8.85 -23.16 14.17
CA ASP A 124 -10.29 -23.03 14.36
C ASP A 124 -11.02 -22.48 13.12
N ALA A 125 -10.35 -21.72 12.24
CA ALA A 125 -10.90 -21.24 10.99
C ALA A 125 -10.87 -22.31 9.89
N ASP A 126 -9.78 -23.07 9.79
CA ASP A 126 -9.68 -24.22 8.88
C ASP A 126 -10.58 -25.37 9.34
N ASN A 127 -10.80 -25.52 10.65
CA ASN A 127 -11.77 -26.45 11.24
C ASN A 127 -13.15 -25.83 11.50
N ALA A 128 -13.40 -24.58 11.06
CA ALA A 128 -14.70 -23.96 11.21
C ALA A 128 -15.70 -24.78 10.40
N ALA A 129 -16.63 -25.43 11.09
CA ALA A 129 -17.69 -26.17 10.45
C ALA A 129 -18.44 -25.23 9.49
N VAL A 130 -18.34 -25.50 8.19
CA VAL A 130 -19.23 -24.91 7.19
C VAL A 130 -20.62 -25.39 7.59
N PHE A 131 -21.41 -24.51 8.21
CA PHE A 131 -22.79 -24.80 8.53
C PHE A 131 -23.52 -24.93 7.19
N THR A 132 -23.62 -26.16 6.68
CA THR A 132 -24.58 -26.49 5.65
C THR A 132 -25.94 -26.02 6.15
N GLU A 133 -26.67 -25.30 5.29
CA GLU A 133 -28.04 -24.86 5.55
C GLU A 133 -28.82 -25.95 6.30
N PRO A 134 -29.65 -25.57 7.28
CA PRO A 134 -30.36 -26.56 8.08
C PRO A 134 -31.11 -27.51 7.14
N MET A 135 -30.88 -28.83 7.29
CA MET A 135 -31.61 -29.91 6.61
C MET A 135 -33.09 -29.93 7.06
N GLY A 136 -33.82 -28.84 6.81
CA GLY A 136 -35.12 -28.55 7.40
C GLY A 136 -36.16 -28.06 6.38
N ASN A 137 -35.91 -28.23 5.08
CA ASN A 137 -36.91 -27.91 4.07
C ASN A 137 -36.88 -28.84 2.84
N GLN A 138 -36.56 -30.12 3.04
CA GLN A 138 -37.00 -31.14 2.08
C GLN A 138 -38.48 -31.41 2.34
N THR A 139 -39.33 -30.84 1.50
CA THR A 139 -40.73 -31.28 1.40
C THR A 139 -40.70 -32.77 1.10
N ASP A 140 -41.14 -33.60 2.05
CA ASP A 140 -41.18 -35.04 1.90
C ASP A 140 -42.23 -35.40 0.82
N THR A 141 -41.79 -35.50 -0.44
CA THR A 141 -42.63 -35.83 -1.60
C THR A 141 -42.94 -37.32 -1.70
N ARG A 142 -42.52 -38.13 -0.73
CA ARG A 142 -42.81 -39.56 -0.71
C ARG A 142 -44.31 -39.79 -0.57
N ILE A 143 -44.87 -40.58 -1.49
CA ILE A 143 -46.28 -40.95 -1.46
C ILE A 143 -46.50 -41.91 -0.27
N LYS A 144 -47.42 -41.57 0.64
CA LYS A 144 -47.76 -42.36 1.84
C LYS A 144 -49.27 -42.67 1.85
N GLY A 145 -49.65 -43.89 2.18
CA GLY A 145 -51.06 -44.33 2.24
C GLY A 145 -51.24 -45.82 1.89
N ASP A 146 -52.47 -46.34 2.00
CA ASP A 146 -52.81 -47.71 1.58
C ASP A 146 -52.81 -47.81 0.04
N PRO A 147 -51.96 -48.65 -0.58
CA PRO A 147 -51.89 -48.79 -2.04
C PRO A 147 -53.21 -49.21 -2.69
N ASN A 148 -54.11 -49.87 -1.94
CA ASN A 148 -55.41 -50.30 -2.47
C ASN A 148 -56.44 -49.17 -2.59
N ASN A 149 -56.17 -48.01 -1.99
CA ASN A 149 -57.04 -46.83 -2.01
C ASN A 149 -56.43 -45.65 -2.79
N MET A 150 -55.37 -45.89 -3.57
CA MET A 150 -54.77 -44.89 -4.45
C MET A 150 -55.33 -44.98 -5.87
N ASP A 151 -55.43 -43.85 -6.57
CA ASP A 151 -55.70 -43.87 -8.00
C ASP A 151 -54.52 -44.49 -8.78
N PHE A 152 -54.77 -44.87 -10.03
CA PHE A 152 -53.81 -45.63 -10.84
C PHE A 152 -52.49 -44.87 -11.09
N GLU A 153 -52.54 -43.55 -11.28
CA GLU A 153 -51.32 -42.76 -11.48
C GLU A 153 -50.51 -42.65 -10.20
N THR A 154 -51.18 -42.45 -9.06
CA THR A 154 -50.56 -42.38 -7.74
C THR A 154 -49.95 -43.71 -7.32
N TYR A 155 -50.65 -44.83 -7.54
CA TYR A 155 -50.14 -46.19 -7.27
C TYR A 155 -48.89 -46.49 -8.08
N LYS A 156 -48.88 -46.15 -9.38
CA LYS A 156 -47.72 -46.40 -10.24
C LYS A 156 -46.46 -45.70 -9.71
N LYS A 157 -46.57 -44.43 -9.33
CA LYS A 157 -45.49 -43.66 -8.72
C LYS A 157 -45.06 -44.22 -7.36
N TRP A 158 -46.02 -44.63 -6.53
CA TRP A 158 -45.73 -45.28 -5.24
C TRP A 158 -44.97 -46.59 -5.43
N ARG A 159 -45.34 -47.40 -6.43
CA ARG A 159 -44.67 -48.66 -6.76
C ARG A 159 -43.23 -48.43 -7.23
N GLU A 160 -42.99 -47.47 -8.11
CA GLU A 160 -41.64 -47.10 -8.56
C GLU A 160 -40.76 -46.60 -7.40
N GLN A 161 -41.33 -45.86 -6.45
CA GLN A 161 -40.63 -45.35 -5.28
C GLN A 161 -40.22 -46.44 -4.26
N ASN A 162 -40.92 -47.57 -4.22
CA ASN A 162 -40.71 -48.65 -3.24
C ASN A 162 -40.19 -49.96 -3.88
N SER A 163 -39.75 -49.90 -5.14
CA SER A 163 -39.26 -51.07 -5.88
C SER A 163 -37.76 -51.26 -5.78
#